data_AF-A0A843UIH4-F1
#
_entry.id   AF-A0A843UIH4-F1
#
_cell.length_a   1.000
_cell.length_b   1.000
_cell.length_c   1.000
_cell.angle_alpha   90.00
_cell.angle_beta   90.00
_cell.angle_gamma   90.00
#
_symmetry.space_group_name_H-M   'P 1'
#
loop_
_entity.id
_entity.type
_entity.pdbx_description
1 polymer ?
#
loop_
_entity_poly.entity_id
_entity_poly.type
_entity_poly.pdbx_seq_one_letter_code
_entity_poly.pdbx_strand_id
1 'polypeptide(L)'
;MVSRGRHGGAPAREDELRRDERAEQQVPALQGSVLPPPPPVDYGVFMQGLVQAMQTQAHTQAALQAQLKAQICLDGAYERCTAGKS
;
A
#
# COMPACT_ATOMS: atom_id res chain seq x y z
N MET A 1 -64.19 12.78 12.13
CA MET A 1 -62.91 13.48 11.88
C MET A 1 -61.79 12.77 12.64
N VAL A 2 -60.72 12.42 11.92
CA VAL A 2 -59.33 12.16 12.37
C VAL A 2 -59.02 10.92 13.24
N SER A 3 -58.27 10.00 12.61
CA SER A 3 -57.47 8.90 13.15
C SER A 3 -56.24 9.39 13.94
N ARG A 4 -55.84 8.66 14.99
CA ARG A 4 -54.44 8.50 15.48
C ARG A 4 -54.52 7.53 16.67
N GLY A 5 -53.98 6.32 16.66
CA GLY A 5 -52.74 5.90 16.04
C GLY A 5 -51.63 5.91 17.09
N ARG A 6 -51.28 4.69 17.54
CA ARG A 6 -49.90 4.20 17.77
C ARG A 6 -49.19 4.42 19.12
N HIS A 7 -48.59 3.29 19.54
CA HIS A 7 -47.29 3.12 20.20
C HIS A 7 -47.25 3.02 21.73
N GLY A 8 -47.64 1.86 22.25
CA GLY A 8 -47.05 1.30 23.48
C GLY A 8 -46.04 0.22 23.08
N GLY A 9 -44.75 0.52 23.20
CA GLY A 9 -43.68 -0.40 22.83
C GLY A 9 -42.32 0.29 22.75
N ALA A 10 -41.81 0.76 23.88
CA ALA A 10 -40.52 1.45 23.93
C ALA A 10 -39.58 1.11 25.11
N PRO A 11 -39.95 0.43 26.23
CA PRO A 11 -38.98 0.29 27.32
C PRO A 11 -37.88 -0.74 27.03
N ALA A 12 -38.11 -1.72 26.15
CA ALA A 12 -37.12 -2.76 25.85
C ALA A 12 -35.96 -2.27 24.96
N ARG A 13 -36.23 -1.32 24.06
CA ARG A 13 -35.24 -0.85 23.07
C ARG A 13 -34.20 0.08 23.66
N GLU A 14 -34.59 0.89 24.65
CA GLU A 14 -33.68 1.83 25.31
C GLU A 14 -32.70 1.08 26.23
N ASP A 15 -33.13 -0.04 26.82
CA ASP A 15 -32.30 -0.88 27.70
C ASP A 15 -31.27 -1.69 26.90
N GLU A 16 -31.63 -2.23 25.73
CA GLU A 16 -30.68 -2.85 24.79
C GLU A 16 -29.63 -1.84 24.29
N LEU A 17 -30.05 -0.62 23.95
CA LEU A 17 -29.12 0.43 23.49
C LEU A 17 -28.13 0.85 24.59
N ARG A 18 -28.59 0.99 25.85
CA ARG A 18 -27.70 1.25 26.98
C ARG A 18 -26.78 0.07 27.29
N ARG A 19 -27.23 -1.16 27.05
CA ARG A 19 -26.42 -2.37 27.25
C ARG A 19 -25.30 -2.46 26.21
N ASP A 20 -25.59 -2.07 24.97
CA ASP A 20 -24.62 -1.99 23.87
C ASP A 20 -23.61 -0.86 24.11
N GLU A 21 -24.06 0.31 24.56
CA GLU A 21 -23.17 1.43 24.94
C GLU A 21 -22.24 1.06 26.12
N ARG A 22 -22.76 0.28 27.08
CA ARG A 22 -21.96 -0.26 28.18
C ARG A 22 -21.01 -1.37 27.74
N ALA A 23 -21.34 -2.11 26.68
CA ALA A 23 -20.47 -3.14 26.10
C ALA A 23 -19.34 -2.50 25.28
N GLU A 24 -19.57 -1.40 24.55
CA GLU A 24 -18.52 -0.62 23.90
C GLU A 24 -17.60 0.10 24.90
N GLN A 25 -18.14 0.63 26.01
CA GLN A 25 -17.31 1.21 27.08
C GLN A 25 -16.57 0.16 27.92
N GLN A 26 -16.88 -1.12 27.75
CA GLN A 26 -16.17 -2.25 28.36
C GLN A 26 -15.24 -2.97 27.38
N VAL A 27 -14.79 -2.31 26.31
CA VAL A 27 -13.53 -2.75 25.71
C VAL A 27 -12.49 -2.64 26.83
N PRO A 28 -11.93 -3.76 27.34
CA PRO A 28 -10.87 -3.67 28.32
C PRO A 28 -9.83 -2.79 27.65
N ALA A 29 -9.45 -1.68 28.31
CA ALA A 29 -8.33 -0.88 27.85
C ALA A 29 -7.22 -1.90 27.61
N LEU A 30 -6.94 -2.17 26.33
CA LEU A 30 -5.80 -2.97 25.92
C LEU A 30 -4.69 -2.33 26.71
N GLN A 31 -4.19 -3.02 27.74
CA GLN A 31 -3.04 -2.56 28.48
C GLN A 31 -1.99 -2.43 27.40
N GLY A 32 -1.82 -1.18 26.95
CA GLY A 32 -1.16 -0.92 25.71
C GLY A 32 0.23 -1.45 25.92
N SER A 33 0.62 -2.46 25.15
CA SER A 33 2.01 -2.53 24.76
C SER A 33 2.29 -1.16 24.16
N VAL A 34 2.84 -0.26 24.98
CA VAL A 34 3.28 1.06 24.56
C VAL A 34 4.38 0.73 23.56
N LEU A 35 4.00 0.62 22.28
CA LEU A 35 4.97 0.54 21.23
C LEU A 35 5.81 1.80 21.39
N PRO A 36 7.14 1.69 21.48
CA PRO A 36 7.97 2.86 21.55
C PRO A 36 7.62 3.77 20.36
N PRO A 37 7.54 5.10 20.57
CA PRO A 37 7.28 6.01 19.48
C PRO A 37 8.28 5.72 18.34
N PRO A 38 7.84 5.75 17.08
CA PRO A 38 8.73 5.50 15.97
C PRO A 38 9.91 6.48 16.05
N PRO A 39 11.13 6.01 15.72
CA PRO A 39 12.30 6.88 15.76
C PRO A 39 12.08 8.09 14.84
N PRO A 40 12.61 9.27 15.21
CA PRO A 40 12.51 10.44 14.36
C PRO A 40 13.18 10.16 13.02
N VAL A 41 12.41 10.29 11.94
CA VAL A 41 12.91 10.16 10.58
C VAL A 41 13.38 11.53 10.11
N ASP A 42 14.65 11.64 9.75
CA ASP A 42 15.17 12.84 9.10
C ASP A 42 14.65 12.91 7.67
N TYR A 43 13.85 13.93 7.39
CA TYR A 43 13.24 14.12 6.06
C TYR A 43 14.30 14.27 4.96
N GLY A 44 15.45 14.88 5.26
CA GLY A 44 16.56 15.01 4.33
C GLY A 44 17.18 13.66 3.97
N VAL A 45 17.38 12.79 4.96
CA VAL A 45 17.87 11.41 4.74
C VAL A 45 16.88 10.59 3.92
N PHE A 46 15.58 10.73 4.22
CA PHE A 46 14.53 10.06 3.45
C PHE A 46 14.54 10.50 1.97
N MET A 47 14.55 11.81 1.71
CA MET A 47 14.56 12.34 0.35
C MET A 47 15.84 11.96 -0.41
N GLN A 48 16.99 11.97 0.27
CA GLN A 48 18.25 11.55 -0.33
C GLN A 48 18.21 10.06 -0.73
N GLY A 49 17.67 9.20 0.14
CA GLY A 49 17.43 7.79 -0.18
C GLY A 49 16.49 7.59 -1.36
N LEU A 50 15.43 8.39 -1.46
CA LEU A 50 14.47 8.33 -2.57
C LEU A 50 15.11 8.75 -3.90
N VAL A 51 15.90 9.83 -3.90
CA VAL A 51 16.66 10.27 -5.09
C VAL A 51 17.66 9.20 -5.52
N GLN A 52 18.38 8.60 -4.57
CA GLN A 52 19.35 7.54 -4.85
C GLN A 52 18.68 6.28 -5.43
N ALA A 53 17.52 5.90 -4.91
CA ALA A 53 16.74 4.78 -5.44
C ALA A 53 16.30 5.04 -6.89
N MET A 54 15.79 6.25 -7.19
CA MET A 54 15.40 6.61 -8.55
C MET A 54 16.58 6.62 -9.53
N GLN A 55 17.73 7.17 -9.12
CA GLN A 55 18.93 7.14 -9.95
C GLN A 55 19.37 5.71 -10.25
N THR A 56 19.37 4.84 -9.24
CA THR A 56 19.73 3.43 -9.39
C THR A 56 18.78 2.71 -10.38
N GLN A 57 17.48 2.99 -10.30
CA GLN A 57 16.50 2.44 -11.23
C GLN A 57 16.73 2.94 -12.66
N ALA A 58 17.01 4.23 -12.85
CA ALA A 58 17.28 4.80 -14.17
C ALA A 58 18.55 4.19 -14.80
N HIS A 59 19.61 4.04 -14.01
CA HIS A 59 20.87 3.45 -14.49
C HIS A 59 20.73 1.97 -14.86
N THR A 60 20.00 1.18 -14.07
CA THR A 60 19.77 -0.23 -14.38
C THR A 60 18.93 -0.40 -15.65
N GLN A 61 17.89 0.41 -15.84
CA GLN A 61 17.09 0.38 -17.06
C GLN A 61 17.92 0.74 -18.31
N ALA A 62 18.75 1.79 -18.22
CA ALA A 62 19.62 2.18 -19.31
C ALA A 62 20.67 1.10 -19.66
N ALA A 63 21.25 0.46 -18.63
CA ALA A 63 22.21 -0.62 -18.82
C ALA A 63 21.58 -1.85 -19.51
N LEU A 64 20.38 -2.26 -19.08
CA LEU A 64 19.65 -3.36 -19.70
C LEU A 64 19.29 -3.06 -21.15
N GLN A 65 18.84 -1.84 -21.45
CA GLN A 65 18.53 -1.43 -22.82
C GLN A 65 19.79 -1.43 -23.71
N ALA A 66 20.92 -0.96 -23.19
CA ALA A 66 22.18 -0.98 -23.91
C ALA A 66 22.65 -2.43 -24.19
N GLN A 67 22.53 -3.33 -23.20
CA GLN A 67 22.85 -4.75 -23.36
C GLN A 67 21.95 -5.42 -24.40
N LEU A 68 20.64 -5.19 -24.35
CA LEU A 68 19.70 -5.75 -25.32
C LEU A 68 20.01 -5.27 -26.74
N LYS A 69 20.28 -3.96 -26.91
CA LYS A 69 20.65 -3.40 -28.21
C LYS A 69 21.96 -3.99 -28.74
N ALA A 70 22.97 -4.15 -27.88
CA ALA A 70 24.23 -4.79 -28.24
C ALA A 70 24.00 -6.25 -28.66
N GLN A 71 23.18 -6.99 -27.91
CA GLN A 71 22.84 -8.38 -28.21
C GLN A 71 22.15 -8.52 -29.56
N ILE A 72 21.15 -7.69 -29.86
CA ILE A 72 20.46 -7.68 -31.16
C ILE A 72 21.43 -7.36 -32.30
N CYS A 73 22.34 -6.40 -32.11
CA CYS A 73 23.36 -6.07 -33.12
C CYS A 73 24.31 -7.24 -33.39
N LEU A 74 24.74 -7.95 -32.34
CA LEU A 74 25.60 -9.12 -32.48
C LEU A 74 24.89 -10.28 -33.19
N ASP A 75 23.63 -10.54 -32.81
CA ASP A 75 22.82 -11.61 -33.39
C ASP A 75 22.49 -11.34 -34.87
N GLY A 76 22.09 -10.11 -35.20
CA GLY A 76 21.85 -9.69 -36.58
C GLY A 76 23.11 -9.66 -37.45
N ALA A 77 24.30 -9.47 -36.86
CA ALA A 77 25.57 -9.62 -37.57
C ALA A 77 25.92 -11.10 -37.81
N TYR A 78 25.66 -11.95 -36.81
CA TYR A 78 25.84 -13.40 -36.91
C TYR A 78 24.98 -14.02 -38.01
N GLU A 79 23.68 -13.67 -38.05
CA GLU A 79 22.74 -14.13 -39.09
C GLU A 79 23.20 -13.75 -40.51
N ARG A 80 23.73 -12.54 -40.71
CA ARG A 80 24.27 -12.14 -42.03
C ARG A 80 25.52 -12.94 -42.41
N CYS A 81 26.36 -13.29 -41.44
CA CYS A 81 27.55 -14.10 -41.69
C CYS A 81 27.22 -15.56 -42.02
N THR A 82 26.11 -16.10 -41.51
CA THR A 82 25.70 -17.49 -41.76
C THR A 82 24.77 -17.64 -42.97
N ALA A 83 23.95 -16.63 -43.29
CA ALA A 83 23.06 -16.64 -44.45
C ALA A 83 23.76 -16.41 -45.81
N GLY A 84 24.93 -15.74 -45.82
CA GLY A 84 25.69 -15.45 -47.05
C GLY A 84 26.62 -16.56 -47.56
N LYS A 85 26.50 -17.80 -47.03
CA LYS A 85 27.39 -18.94 -47.35
C LYS A 85 26.73 -20.10 -48.10
N SER A 86 25.48 -19.95 -48.56
CA SER A 86 24.77 -20.95 -49.37
C SER A 86 24.92 -20.71 -50.86
#